data_AF-A0A2N6D9X2-F1
#
_entry.id   AF-A0A2N6D9X2-F1
#
_cell.length_a   1.000
_cell.length_b   1.000
_cell.length_c   1.000
_cell.angle_alpha   90.00
_cell.angle_beta   90.00
_cell.angle_gamma   90.00
#
_symmetry.space_group_name_H-M   'P 1'
#
loop_
_entity.id
_entity.type
_entity.pdbx_description
1 polymer ?
#
loop_
_entity_poly.entity_id
_entity_poly.type
_entity_poly.pdbx_seq_one_letter_code
_entity_poly.pdbx_strand_id
1 'polypeptide(L)'
;MSITKKSSQGFTLLEMLIALTLSVIVLGGVYSTFDSVINTKVATEDSYYKNSLLLSARSVVKPDMLQMYDKTLKIVNNPDNDELYFMTNNSIKMEKAFPVNVKYYIEDSYLIREETSEDHNYEWKLLLMKNVDKFNVESHNGYRFTEDYDSMDTIIKVSFEVSGYPVTFIAGSGHTSKKGDYAGATWQ
;
A
#
# COMPACT_ATOMS: atom_id res chain seq x y z
N MET A 1 -63.70 -10.81 55.66
CA MET A 1 -62.55 -11.62 55.25
C MET A 1 -62.64 -11.78 53.73
N SER A 2 -61.95 -10.92 52.97
CA SER A 2 -61.99 -10.95 51.51
C SER A 2 -60.88 -11.87 51.03
N ILE A 3 -61.24 -12.99 50.41
CA ILE A 3 -60.29 -13.90 49.77
C ILE A 3 -59.99 -13.30 48.39
N THR A 4 -58.89 -12.58 48.28
CA THR A 4 -58.32 -12.17 47.00
C THR A 4 -57.89 -13.44 46.24
N LYS A 5 -58.68 -13.85 45.25
CA LYS A 5 -58.28 -14.86 44.26
C LYS A 5 -57.08 -14.31 43.49
N LYS A 6 -55.89 -14.85 43.74
CA LYS A 6 -54.75 -14.75 42.81
C LYS A 6 -55.16 -15.52 41.54
N SER A 7 -55.51 -14.78 40.49
CA SER A 7 -55.70 -15.35 39.16
C SER A 7 -54.35 -15.85 38.65
N SER A 8 -54.14 -17.16 38.62
CA SER A 8 -53.05 -17.76 37.84
C SER A 8 -53.52 -17.86 36.39
N GLN A 9 -53.30 -16.81 35.60
CA GLN A 9 -53.46 -16.90 34.15
C GLN A 9 -52.35 -17.82 33.61
N GLY A 10 -52.73 -19.07 33.29
CA GLY A 10 -51.87 -19.96 32.51
C GLY A 10 -51.87 -19.52 31.05
N PHE A 11 -50.70 -19.56 30.41
CA PHE A 11 -50.56 -19.27 28.98
C PHE A 11 -51.32 -20.31 28.16
N THR A 12 -52.08 -19.85 27.17
CA THR A 12 -52.72 -20.74 26.20
C THR A 12 -51.66 -21.31 25.24
N LEU A 13 -51.93 -22.51 24.72
CA LEU A 13 -51.05 -23.20 23.76
C LEU A 13 -50.82 -22.35 22.50
N LEU A 14 -51.82 -21.55 22.10
CA LEU A 14 -51.75 -20.61 20.99
C LEU A 14 -50.78 -19.45 21.28
N GLU A 15 -50.84 -18.85 22.48
CA GLU A 15 -49.91 -17.78 22.87
C GLU A 15 -48.47 -18.27 22.95
N MET A 16 -48.24 -19.51 23.41
CA MET A 16 -46.90 -20.12 23.36
C MET A 16 -46.41 -20.29 21.92
N LEU A 17 -47.27 -20.71 20.99
CA LEU A 17 -46.90 -20.90 19.59
C LEU A 17 -46.59 -19.55 18.90
N ILE A 18 -47.37 -18.52 19.19
CA ILE A 18 -47.11 -17.14 18.72
C ILE A 18 -45.79 -16.62 19.29
N ALA A 19 -45.56 -16.79 20.60
CA ALA A 19 -44.32 -16.35 21.26
C ALA A 19 -43.08 -17.05 20.69
N LEU A 20 -43.18 -18.35 20.41
CA LEU A 20 -42.10 -19.13 19.83
C LEU A 20 -41.81 -18.70 18.38
N THR A 21 -42.84 -18.44 17.59
CA THR A 21 -42.69 -17.94 16.21
C THR A 21 -42.03 -16.56 16.19
N LEU A 22 -42.46 -15.64 17.06
CA LEU A 22 -41.84 -14.31 17.20
C LEU A 22 -40.39 -14.42 17.65
N SER A 23 -40.08 -15.34 18.55
CA SER A 23 -38.72 -15.58 19.02
C SER A 23 -37.81 -16.08 17.90
N VAL A 24 -38.29 -16.98 17.04
CA VAL A 24 -37.53 -17.45 15.86
C VAL A 24 -37.26 -16.31 14.88
N ILE A 25 -38.25 -15.45 14.61
CA ILE A 25 -38.08 -14.29 13.73
C ILE A 25 -37.05 -13.31 14.30
N VAL A 26 -37.15 -12.99 15.60
CA VAL A 26 -36.22 -12.07 16.27
C VAL A 26 -34.81 -12.66 16.28
N LEU A 27 -34.65 -13.94 16.64
CA LEU A 27 -33.35 -14.63 16.63
C LEU A 27 -32.74 -14.66 15.21
N GLY A 28 -33.54 -14.93 14.19
CA GLY A 28 -33.10 -14.90 12.79
C GLY A 28 -32.64 -13.50 12.36
N GLY A 29 -33.38 -12.45 12.72
CA GLY A 29 -32.98 -11.07 12.44
C GLY A 29 -31.70 -10.65 13.16
N VAL A 30 -31.55 -11.04 14.43
CA VAL A 30 -30.33 -10.79 15.22
C VAL A 30 -29.14 -11.51 14.61
N TYR A 31 -29.29 -12.78 14.24
CA TYR A 31 -28.22 -13.57 13.62
C TYR A 31 -27.77 -12.96 12.28
N SER A 32 -28.71 -12.61 11.40
CA SER A 32 -28.39 -11.94 10.13
C SER A 32 -27.67 -10.60 10.33
N THR A 33 -28.01 -9.85 11.38
CA THR A 33 -27.34 -8.60 11.71
C THR A 33 -25.90 -8.85 12.19
N PHE A 34 -25.70 -9.85 13.05
CA PHE A 34 -24.35 -10.23 13.51
C PHE A 34 -23.46 -10.72 12.36
N ASP A 35 -23.96 -11.58 11.49
CA ASP A 35 -23.22 -12.04 10.31
C ASP A 35 -22.85 -10.88 9.39
N SER A 36 -23.79 -9.96 9.15
CA SER A 36 -23.53 -8.75 8.35
C SER A 36 -22.45 -7.87 8.98
N VAL A 37 -22.48 -7.66 10.29
CA VAL A 37 -21.48 -6.87 11.02
C VAL A 37 -20.11 -7.55 10.98
N ILE A 38 -20.03 -8.87 11.17
CA ILE A 38 -18.78 -9.63 11.12
C ILE A 38 -18.18 -9.55 9.72
N ASN A 39 -18.97 -9.84 8.69
CA ASN A 39 -18.50 -9.79 7.30
C ASN A 39 -18.07 -8.38 6.89
N THR A 40 -18.81 -7.35 7.31
CA THR A 40 -18.45 -5.95 7.07
C THR A 40 -17.14 -5.60 7.77
N LYS A 41 -16.96 -6.04 9.02
CA LYS A 41 -15.72 -5.81 9.78
C LYS A 41 -14.52 -6.43 9.06
N VAL A 42 -14.60 -7.70 8.68
CA VAL A 42 -13.52 -8.41 7.99
C VAL A 42 -13.16 -7.72 6.67
N ALA A 43 -14.17 -7.41 5.84
CA ALA A 43 -13.96 -6.70 4.58
C ALA A 43 -13.32 -5.31 4.79
N THR A 44 -13.70 -4.63 5.86
CA THR A 44 -13.16 -3.32 6.23
C THR A 44 -11.70 -3.42 6.68
N GLU A 45 -11.37 -4.38 7.54
CA GLU A 45 -10.00 -4.65 8.00
C GLU A 45 -9.06 -4.99 6.84
N ASP A 46 -9.49 -5.86 5.92
CA ASP A 46 -8.73 -6.18 4.71
C ASP A 46 -8.50 -4.96 3.82
N SER A 47 -9.53 -4.13 3.64
CA SER A 47 -9.42 -2.89 2.87
C SER A 47 -8.47 -1.89 3.55
N TYR A 48 -8.52 -1.76 4.87
CA TYR A 48 -7.61 -0.90 5.63
C TYR A 48 -6.16 -1.38 5.50
N TYR A 49 -5.93 -2.69 5.60
CA TYR A 49 -4.60 -3.27 5.44
C TYR A 49 -4.02 -2.99 4.04
N LYS A 50 -4.78 -3.25 2.98
CA LYS A 50 -4.38 -2.94 1.60
C LYS A 50 -4.06 -1.46 1.41
N ASN A 51 -4.89 -0.59 1.94
CA ASN A 51 -4.68 0.85 1.85
C ASN A 51 -3.43 1.29 2.62
N SER A 52 -3.19 0.73 3.80
CA SER A 52 -1.97 0.99 4.58
C SER A 52 -0.72 0.60 3.78
N LEU A 53 -0.70 -0.59 3.16
CA LEU A 53 0.42 -1.03 2.32
C LEU A 53 0.66 -0.08 1.14
N LEU A 54 -0.42 0.30 0.46
CA LEU A 54 -0.37 1.25 -0.65
C LEU A 54 0.22 2.61 -0.23
N LEU A 55 -0.22 3.15 0.91
CA LEU A 55 0.27 4.42 1.43
C LEU A 55 1.74 4.35 1.83
N SER A 56 2.16 3.28 2.50
CA SER A 56 3.56 3.07 2.89
C SER A 56 4.51 2.95 1.69
N ALA A 57 4.11 2.23 0.65
CA ALA A 57 4.92 2.13 -0.56
C ALA A 57 5.00 3.47 -1.31
N ARG A 58 3.86 4.18 -1.42
CA ARG A 58 3.80 5.51 -2.05
C ARG A 58 4.62 6.56 -1.31
N SER A 59 4.65 6.52 0.02
CA SER A 59 5.36 7.52 0.83
C SER A 59 6.86 7.53 0.60
N VAL A 60 7.43 6.47 0.02
CA VAL A 60 8.87 6.40 -0.26
C VAL A 60 9.17 6.53 -1.75
N VAL A 61 8.45 5.81 -2.62
CA VAL A 61 8.74 5.84 -4.06
C VAL A 61 8.32 7.15 -4.72
N LYS A 62 7.18 7.72 -4.31
CA LYS A 62 6.65 8.93 -4.96
C LYS A 62 7.53 10.16 -4.72
N PRO A 63 8.03 10.45 -3.50
CA PRO A 63 8.93 11.58 -3.28
C PRO A 63 10.23 11.47 -4.08
N ASP A 64 10.78 10.26 -4.20
CA ASP A 64 11.97 9.99 -5.00
C ASP A 64 11.71 10.30 -6.48
N MET A 65 10.61 9.78 -7.03
CA MET A 65 10.23 10.02 -8.43
C MET A 65 9.95 11.50 -8.71
N LEU A 66 9.30 12.22 -7.79
CA LEU A 66 9.01 13.66 -7.95
C LEU A 66 10.28 14.51 -8.06
N GLN A 67 11.37 14.07 -7.43
CA GLN A 67 12.66 14.75 -7.40
C GLN A 67 13.70 14.06 -8.31
N MET A 68 13.25 13.23 -9.24
CA MET A 68 14.10 12.48 -10.16
C MET A 68 14.86 13.42 -11.11
N TYR A 69 16.11 13.08 -11.39
CA TYR A 69 16.92 13.73 -12.40
C TYR A 69 16.56 13.27 -13.81
N ASP A 70 16.61 14.21 -14.75
CA ASP A 70 16.34 13.94 -16.15
C ASP A 70 17.29 12.86 -16.71
N LYS A 71 16.75 11.93 -17.51
CA LYS A 71 17.51 10.88 -18.21
C LYS A 71 18.21 9.88 -17.31
N THR A 72 17.74 9.71 -16.07
CA THR A 72 18.37 8.79 -15.11
C THR A 72 17.57 7.53 -14.84
N LEU A 73 16.33 7.45 -15.32
CA LEU A 73 15.50 6.26 -15.17
C LEU A 73 16.13 5.06 -15.87
N LYS A 74 16.26 3.97 -15.13
CA LYS A 74 16.68 2.66 -15.62
C LYS A 74 15.86 1.58 -14.92
N ILE A 75 15.24 0.71 -15.71
CA ILE A 75 14.52 -0.46 -15.21
C ILE A 75 15.24 -1.69 -15.73
N VAL A 76 15.58 -2.62 -14.85
CA VAL A 76 16.12 -3.93 -15.24
C VAL A 76 15.01 -4.94 -15.07
N ASN A 77 14.41 -5.34 -16.20
CA ASN A 77 13.35 -6.33 -16.21
C ASN A 77 13.95 -7.72 -16.00
N ASN A 78 13.59 -8.39 -14.91
CA ASN A 78 14.02 -9.77 -14.65
C ASN A 78 12.81 -10.72 -14.66
N PRO A 79 13.01 -12.02 -14.90
CA PRO A 79 11.90 -12.99 -14.90
C PRO A 79 11.14 -13.07 -13.58
N ASP A 80 11.83 -12.81 -12.46
CA ASP A 80 11.27 -12.94 -11.12
C ASP A 80 10.85 -11.58 -10.55
N ASN A 81 11.77 -10.61 -10.51
CA ASN A 81 11.56 -9.30 -9.90
C ASN A 81 12.39 -8.21 -10.57
N ASP A 82 11.74 -7.14 -10.99
CA ASP A 82 12.42 -6.02 -11.62
C ASP A 82 13.33 -5.28 -10.64
N GLU A 83 14.21 -4.46 -11.18
CA GLU A 83 14.98 -3.50 -10.40
C GLU A 83 14.81 -2.11 -10.98
N LEU A 84 14.50 -1.14 -10.13
CA LEU A 84 14.29 0.25 -10.53
C LEU A 84 15.43 1.12 -10.03
N TYR A 85 16.05 1.85 -10.94
CA TYR A 85 17.20 2.72 -10.71
C TYR A 85 16.92 4.11 -11.23
N PHE A 86 17.27 5.13 -10.46
CA PHE A 86 17.34 6.50 -10.94
C PHE A 86 18.11 7.36 -9.95
N MET A 87 18.40 8.60 -10.36
CA MET A 87 19.01 9.58 -9.49
C MET A 87 17.93 10.55 -9.00
N THR A 88 17.95 10.92 -7.73
CA THR A 88 16.96 11.81 -7.11
C THR A 88 17.63 12.79 -6.17
N ASN A 89 16.99 13.94 -5.92
CA ASN A 89 17.38 14.84 -4.84
C ASN A 89 16.86 14.41 -3.46
N ASN A 90 16.03 13.37 -3.38
CA ASN A 90 15.44 12.93 -2.12
C ASN A 90 16.38 12.00 -1.32
N SER A 91 17.44 12.55 -0.73
CA SER A 91 18.28 11.79 0.20
C SER A 91 17.56 11.60 1.54
N ILE A 92 17.21 10.36 1.85
CA ILE A 92 16.59 10.01 3.13
C ILE A 92 17.67 9.95 4.21
N LYS A 93 18.87 9.42 3.89
CA LYS A 93 19.95 9.30 4.87
C LYS A 93 20.45 10.65 5.37
N MET A 94 20.56 11.63 4.49
CA MET A 94 21.05 12.96 4.84
C MET A 94 19.94 13.92 5.26
N GLU A 95 18.68 13.48 5.23
CA GLU A 95 17.47 14.26 5.57
C GLU A 95 17.40 15.64 4.87
N LYS A 96 17.92 15.74 3.65
CA LYS A 96 18.01 17.00 2.89
C LYS A 96 17.96 16.76 1.39
N ALA A 97 17.62 17.81 0.64
CA ALA A 97 17.67 17.77 -0.81
C ALA A 97 19.13 17.65 -1.29
N PHE A 98 19.50 16.45 -1.73
CA PHE A 98 20.87 16.10 -2.08
C PHE A 98 20.88 15.00 -3.16
N PRO A 99 21.72 15.12 -4.21
CA PRO A 99 21.79 14.16 -5.30
C PRO A 99 22.28 12.78 -4.83
N VAL A 100 21.42 11.78 -4.99
CA VAL A 100 21.70 10.38 -4.65
C VAL A 100 21.24 9.44 -5.75
N ASN A 101 21.94 8.33 -5.92
CA ASN A 101 21.44 7.22 -6.72
C ASN A 101 20.57 6.34 -5.83
N VAL A 102 19.38 6.02 -6.32
CA VAL A 102 18.45 5.12 -5.62
C VAL A 102 18.20 3.88 -6.46
N LYS A 103 18.17 2.74 -5.77
CA LYS A 103 17.83 1.43 -6.33
C LYS A 103 16.70 0.81 -5.51
N TYR A 104 15.67 0.31 -6.18
CA TYR A 104 14.62 -0.51 -5.59
C TYR A 104 14.70 -1.92 -6.13
N TYR A 105 14.68 -2.90 -5.24
CA TYR A 105 14.76 -4.33 -5.57
C TYR A 105 14.19 -5.19 -4.45
N ILE A 106 13.96 -6.47 -4.74
CA ILE A 106 13.60 -7.47 -3.74
C ILE A 106 14.82 -8.31 -3.37
N GLU A 107 15.06 -8.45 -2.07
CA GLU A 107 16.07 -9.34 -1.49
C GLU A 107 15.49 -9.95 -0.21
N ASP A 108 15.61 -11.27 -0.03
CA ASP A 108 15.08 -12.02 1.12
C ASP A 108 13.60 -11.75 1.46
N SER A 109 12.75 -11.61 0.43
CA SER A 109 11.33 -11.24 0.54
C SER A 109 11.07 -9.84 1.12
N TYR A 110 12.07 -8.96 1.11
CA TYR A 110 11.91 -7.54 1.43
C TYR A 110 12.00 -6.69 0.18
N LEU A 111 11.11 -5.70 0.06
CA LEU A 111 11.34 -4.57 -0.84
C LEU A 111 12.35 -3.63 -0.17
N ILE A 112 13.50 -3.48 -0.80
CA ILE A 112 14.61 -2.66 -0.32
C ILE A 112 14.72 -1.42 -1.18
N ARG A 113 14.93 -0.26 -0.53
CA ARG A 113 15.47 0.94 -1.16
C ARG A 113 16.90 1.12 -0.74
N GLU A 114 17.81 1.09 -1.70
CA GLU A 114 19.22 1.38 -1.50
C GLU A 114 19.52 2.79 -2.02
N GLU A 115 20.28 3.54 -1.24
CA GLU A 115 20.72 4.90 -1.52
C GLU A 115 22.24 4.93 -1.50
N THR A 116 22.85 5.42 -2.58
CA THR A 116 24.30 5.58 -2.70
C THR A 116 24.68 6.99 -3.13
N SER A 117 25.83 7.46 -2.64
CA SER A 117 26.47 8.69 -3.10
C SER A 117 27.97 8.47 -3.20
N GLU A 118 28.50 8.60 -4.42
CA GLU A 118 29.94 8.51 -4.68
C GLU A 118 30.68 9.68 -4.03
N ASP A 119 30.14 10.90 -4.13
CA ASP A 119 30.75 12.12 -3.57
C ASP A 119 30.94 12.07 -2.04
N HIS A 120 30.09 11.30 -1.35
CA HIS A 120 30.10 11.18 0.11
C HIS A 120 30.54 9.79 0.59
N ASN A 121 30.91 8.89 -0.34
CA ASN A 121 31.37 7.54 -0.09
C ASN A 121 30.49 6.76 0.90
N TYR A 122 29.19 6.68 0.63
CA TYR A 122 28.29 5.86 1.44
C TYR A 122 27.31 5.04 0.58
N GLU A 123 26.91 3.93 1.19
CA GLU A 123 25.80 3.09 0.80
C GLU A 123 24.87 2.92 2.00
N TRP A 124 23.56 2.99 1.78
CA TRP A 124 22.57 2.81 2.82
C TRP A 124 21.34 2.11 2.30
N LYS A 125 20.89 1.09 3.03
CA LYS A 125 19.73 0.28 2.69
C LYS A 125 18.60 0.53 3.68
N LEU A 126 17.41 0.73 3.15
CA LEU A 126 16.17 0.85 3.90
C LEU A 126 15.23 -0.28 3.52
N LEU A 127 14.86 -1.09 4.50
CA LEU A 127 13.83 -2.13 4.37
C LEU A 127 12.45 -1.44 4.37
N LEU A 128 11.77 -1.44 3.22
CA LEU A 128 10.48 -0.76 3.08
C LEU A 128 9.32 -1.65 3.49
N MET A 129 9.35 -2.91 3.05
CA MET A 129 8.23 -3.81 3.18
C MET A 129 8.72 -5.24 3.23
N LYS A 130 8.09 -6.06 4.07
CA LYS A 130 8.37 -7.50 4.19
C LYS A 130 7.35 -8.33 3.42
N ASN A 131 7.68 -9.59 3.16
CA ASN A 131 6.83 -10.57 2.48
C ASN A 131 6.39 -10.09 1.09
N VAL A 132 7.32 -9.53 0.33
CA VAL A 132 7.08 -9.10 -1.05
C VAL A 132 7.55 -10.20 -2.01
N ASP A 133 6.62 -10.72 -2.79
CA ASP A 133 6.84 -11.90 -3.64
C ASP A 133 7.09 -11.53 -5.10
N LYS A 134 6.51 -10.41 -5.55
CA LYS A 134 6.67 -9.88 -6.90
C LYS A 134 6.89 -8.39 -6.87
N PHE A 135 7.75 -7.88 -7.75
CA PHE A 135 7.92 -6.46 -8.04
C PHE A 135 8.09 -6.26 -9.54
N ASN A 136 7.18 -5.48 -10.13
CA ASN A 136 7.15 -5.16 -11.55
C ASN A 136 7.04 -3.64 -11.73
N VAL A 137 7.82 -3.09 -12.65
CA VAL A 137 7.81 -1.67 -13.00
C VAL A 137 7.60 -1.50 -14.50
N GLU A 138 6.50 -0.82 -14.85
CA GLU A 138 6.21 -0.45 -16.23
C GLU A 138 6.36 1.06 -16.41
N SER A 139 6.94 1.47 -17.54
CA SER A 139 7.10 2.86 -17.90
C SER A 139 5.96 3.35 -18.80
N HIS A 140 5.59 4.63 -18.71
CA HIS A 140 4.56 5.23 -19.54
C HIS A 140 5.14 5.99 -20.74
N ASN A 141 5.01 5.40 -21.94
CA ASN A 141 5.56 5.94 -23.18
C ASN A 141 4.74 7.08 -23.84
N GLY A 142 3.81 7.68 -23.09
CA GLY A 142 2.88 8.72 -23.58
C GLY A 142 1.52 8.21 -24.06
N TYR A 143 1.38 6.90 -24.30
CA TYR A 143 0.09 6.29 -24.68
C TYR A 143 -0.33 5.17 -23.72
N ARG A 144 0.61 4.31 -23.31
CA ARG A 144 0.35 3.15 -22.44
C ARG A 144 1.52 2.87 -21.51
N PHE A 145 1.25 2.08 -20.49
CA PHE A 145 2.30 1.45 -19.68
C PHE A 145 2.86 0.23 -20.43
N THR A 146 4.18 0.07 -20.40
CA THR A 146 4.91 -0.98 -21.12
C THR A 146 6.20 -1.31 -20.36
N GLU A 147 6.73 -2.52 -20.59
CA GLU A 147 8.01 -2.98 -20.02
C GLU A 147 9.21 -2.36 -20.74
N ASP A 148 9.01 -1.91 -21.98
CA ASP A 148 9.97 -1.16 -22.78
C ASP A 148 10.08 0.28 -22.28
N TYR A 149 11.05 0.56 -21.40
CA TYR A 149 11.27 1.90 -20.87
C TYR A 149 12.26 2.72 -21.72
N ASP A 150 12.09 4.04 -21.70
CA ASP A 150 13.11 5.01 -22.12
C ASP A 150 13.65 5.75 -20.88
N SER A 151 14.94 6.08 -20.90
CA SER A 151 15.58 6.94 -19.88
C SER A 151 14.88 8.28 -19.67
N MET A 152 14.17 8.79 -20.67
CA MET A 152 13.42 10.04 -20.66
C MET A 152 12.05 9.91 -19.99
N ASP A 153 11.56 8.69 -19.78
CA ASP A 153 10.24 8.50 -19.22
C ASP A 153 10.20 8.99 -17.79
N THR A 154 9.15 9.73 -17.44
CA THR A 154 9.01 10.35 -16.11
C THR A 154 7.84 9.82 -15.32
N ILE A 155 7.06 8.89 -15.87
CA ILE A 155 5.89 8.30 -15.24
C ILE A 155 6.04 6.78 -15.30
N ILE A 156 5.95 6.15 -14.13
CA ILE A 156 6.04 4.71 -13.94
C ILE A 156 4.80 4.19 -13.21
N LYS A 157 4.47 2.93 -13.48
CA LYS A 157 3.51 2.14 -12.72
C LYS A 157 4.30 1.06 -11.99
N VAL A 158 4.20 1.08 -10.67
CA VAL A 158 4.87 0.12 -9.78
C VAL A 158 3.81 -0.83 -9.24
N SER A 159 4.04 -2.13 -9.40
CA SER A 159 3.16 -3.20 -8.94
C SER A 159 3.93 -4.20 -8.10
N PHE A 160 3.34 -4.62 -6.99
CA PHE A 160 3.94 -5.60 -6.09
C PHE A 160 2.88 -6.49 -5.44
N GLU A 161 3.28 -7.69 -5.06
CA GLU A 161 2.44 -8.66 -4.34
C GLU A 161 2.99 -8.85 -2.93
N VAL A 162 2.16 -8.59 -1.91
CA VAL A 162 2.57 -8.61 -0.50
C VAL A 162 1.70 -9.58 0.26
N SER A 163 2.25 -10.71 0.69
CA SER A 163 1.48 -11.76 1.38
C SER A 163 0.19 -12.14 0.63
N GLY A 164 0.26 -12.23 -0.70
CA GLY A 164 -0.88 -12.52 -1.58
C GLY A 164 -1.81 -11.33 -1.91
N TYR A 165 -1.52 -10.12 -1.41
CA TYR A 165 -2.28 -8.92 -1.74
C TYR A 165 -1.59 -8.12 -2.86
N PRO A 166 -2.24 -7.95 -4.03
CA PRO A 166 -1.69 -7.12 -5.08
C PRO A 166 -1.86 -5.63 -4.74
N VAL A 167 -0.80 -4.86 -4.96
CA VAL A 167 -0.77 -3.42 -4.75
C VAL A 167 -0.13 -2.76 -5.96
N THR A 168 -0.80 -1.74 -6.51
CA THR A 168 -0.32 -0.99 -7.66
C THR A 168 -0.47 0.50 -7.42
N PHE A 169 0.54 1.27 -7.80
CA PHE A 169 0.44 2.73 -7.87
C PHE A 169 1.19 3.30 -9.06
N ILE A 170 0.82 4.53 -9.42
CA ILE A 170 1.50 5.31 -10.45
C ILE A 170 2.28 6.41 -9.74
N ALA A 171 3.54 6.56 -10.12
CA ALA A 171 4.41 7.63 -9.66
C ALA A 171 5.04 8.30 -10.87
N GLY A 172 5.27 9.60 -10.78
CA GLY A 172 5.97 10.30 -11.84
C GLY A 172 6.22 11.75 -11.51
N SER A 173 7.03 12.39 -12.34
CA SER A 173 7.34 13.80 -12.24
C SER A 173 6.98 14.55 -13.50
N GLY A 174 6.29 15.69 -13.33
CA GLY A 174 6.11 16.69 -14.39
C GLY A 174 7.33 17.61 -14.54
N HIS A 175 8.26 17.59 -13.59
CA HIS A 175 9.44 18.44 -13.54
C HIS A 175 10.65 17.63 -13.06
N THR A 176 11.53 17.23 -13.98
CA THR A 176 12.77 16.55 -13.64
C THR A 176 13.86 17.56 -13.28
N SER A 177 14.69 17.21 -12.29
CA SER A 177 15.86 18.02 -11.91
C SER A 177 16.95 17.91 -12.97
N LYS A 178 17.69 18.99 -13.22
CA LYS A 178 18.85 18.95 -14.13
C LYS A 178 20.11 18.68 -13.33
N LYS A 179 21.00 17.84 -13.85
CA LYS A 179 22.27 17.44 -13.19
C LYS A 179 23.11 18.63 -12.69
N GLY A 180 22.96 19.81 -13.30
CA GLY A 180 23.67 21.05 -12.93
C GLY A 180 23.06 21.89 -11.79
N ASP A 181 21.92 21.51 -11.23
CA ASP A 181 21.25 22.32 -10.19
C ASP A 181 21.95 22.23 -8.82
N TYR A 182 22.85 21.26 -8.64
CA TYR A 182 23.70 21.13 -7.46
C TYR A 182 25.11 21.66 -7.75
N ALA A 183 25.26 22.98 -7.75
CA ALA A 183 26.58 23.59 -7.60
C ALA A 183 26.96 23.44 -6.12
N GLY A 184 27.70 22.37 -5.80
CA GLY A 184 28.13 22.05 -4.44
C GLY A 184 28.60 23.30 -3.69
N ALA A 185 27.72 23.83 -2.85
CA ALA A 185 28.09 24.88 -1.92
C ALA A 185 29.12 24.24 -1.00
N THR A 186 30.34 24.77 -1.06
CA THR A 186 31.44 24.52 -0.16
C THR A 186 30.94 24.29 1.26
N TRP A 187 31.03 23.05 1.74
CA TRP A 187 30.81 22.70 3.13
C TRP A 187 32.00 23.26 3.93
N GLN A 188 31.80 24.44 4.54
CA GLN A 188 32.54 24.90 5.72
C GLN A 188 31.59 24.87 6.91
#